data_AF-A0A7Y6XTN3-F1
#
_entry.id   AF-A0A7Y6XTN3-F1
#
_cell.length_a   1.000
_cell.length_b   1.000
_cell.length_c   1.000
_cell.angle_alpha   90.00
_cell.angle_beta   90.00
_cell.angle_gamma   90.00
#
_symmetry.space_group_name_H-M   'P 1'
#
loop_
_entity.id
_entity.type
_entity.pdbx_description
1 polymer ?
#
loop_
_entity_poly.entity_id
_entity_poly.type
_entity_poly.pdbx_seq_one_letter_code
_entity_poly.pdbx_strand_id
1 'polypeptide(L)'
;SEFYNFFDEAKRMLMAKALINAYYEDVERPIVFDTNRVWTARMHQLVELYDDFKVVCLVRDPAWVMDSFEKIYRKNPFNYSKMFSAGTRMTVYSRCESLLGGTVGMSLTALKEAFYGEYSDKLLLVDYDLLTKFPEKTLKLIYEFLNIDYFSHDFENVEYSHDEFDYTLGVKGLHTVQRKVEFKERRSILPPDLFDKYSEMAFWKDTAGSAASVISPKK
;
A
#
# COMPACT_ATOMS: atom_id res chain seq x y z
N SER A 1 24.32 5.17 -35.36
CA SER A 1 25.04 4.17 -34.54
C SER A 1 23.99 3.33 -33.85
N GLU A 2 24.12 2.00 -33.84
CA GLU A 2 23.22 1.08 -33.11
C GLU A 2 23.27 1.28 -31.58
N PHE A 3 24.20 2.10 -31.08
CA PHE A 3 24.35 2.48 -29.68
C PHE A 3 23.98 3.94 -29.41
N TYR A 4 23.28 4.61 -30.34
CA TYR A 4 22.83 5.98 -30.11
C TYR A 4 21.73 6.00 -29.05
N ASN A 5 21.99 6.61 -27.90
CA ASN A 5 20.95 6.88 -26.91
C ASN A 5 19.95 7.87 -27.52
N PHE A 6 18.79 7.35 -27.91
CA PHE A 6 17.74 8.11 -28.57
C PHE A 6 17.24 9.31 -27.72
N PHE A 7 17.39 9.19 -26.39
CA PHE A 7 17.04 10.21 -25.41
C PHE A 7 18.17 10.37 -24.37
N ASP A 8 18.53 11.63 -24.08
CA ASP A 8 19.31 11.99 -22.90
C ASP A 8 18.45 11.98 -21.63
N GLU A 9 19.07 12.18 -20.47
CA GLU A 9 18.40 12.18 -19.17
C GLU A 9 17.30 13.26 -19.08
N ALA A 10 17.61 14.48 -19.52
CA ALA A 10 16.67 15.60 -19.54
C ALA A 10 15.42 15.28 -20.38
N LYS A 11 15.58 14.65 -21.55
CA LYS A 11 14.46 14.26 -22.40
C LYS A 11 13.67 13.10 -21.81
N ARG A 12 14.30 12.12 -21.13
CA ARG A 12 13.58 11.05 -20.41
C ARG A 12 12.72 11.63 -19.28
N MET A 13 13.27 12.56 -18.50
CA MET A 13 12.53 13.25 -17.44
C MET A 13 11.35 14.04 -18.02
N LEU A 14 11.56 14.80 -19.10
CA LEU A 14 10.50 15.56 -19.76
C LEU A 14 9.37 14.65 -20.27
N MET A 15 9.71 13.51 -20.89
CA MET A 15 8.72 12.54 -21.37
C MET A 15 7.94 11.90 -20.21
N ALA A 16 8.59 11.58 -19.10
CA ALA A 16 7.93 11.06 -17.91
C ALA A 16 6.95 12.08 -17.31
N LYS A 17 7.37 13.35 -17.17
CA LYS A 17 6.49 14.46 -16.73
C LYS A 17 5.31 14.64 -17.68
N ALA A 18 5.56 14.63 -18.99
CA ALA A 18 4.50 14.78 -19.99
C ALA A 18 3.46 13.65 -19.92
N LEU A 19 3.90 12.41 -19.68
CA LEU A 19 2.99 11.27 -19.52
C LEU A 19 2.08 11.44 -18.30
N ILE A 20 2.64 11.84 -17.16
CA ILE A 20 1.85 12.05 -15.93
C ILE A 20 0.88 13.22 -16.12
N ASN A 21 1.34 14.34 -16.69
CA ASN A 21 0.50 15.50 -16.95
C ASN A 21 -0.64 15.18 -17.91
N ALA A 22 -0.37 14.39 -18.96
CA ALA A 22 -1.42 13.95 -19.90
C ALA A 22 -2.41 13.00 -19.24
N TYR A 23 -1.97 12.14 -18.32
CA TYR A 23 -2.84 11.21 -17.60
C TYR A 23 -3.84 11.92 -16.68
N TYR A 24 -3.47 13.08 -16.13
CA TYR A 24 -4.33 13.90 -15.25
C TYR A 24 -4.80 15.20 -15.92
N GLU A 25 -4.79 15.30 -17.25
CA GLU A 25 -5.15 16.53 -17.98
C GLU A 25 -6.59 16.99 -17.68
N ASP A 26 -7.50 16.05 -17.41
CA ASP A 26 -8.91 16.28 -17.08
C ASP A 26 -9.15 16.57 -15.58
N VAL A 27 -8.11 16.54 -14.75
CA VAL A 27 -8.21 16.78 -13.31
C VAL A 27 -7.96 18.26 -13.00
N GLU A 28 -9.05 19.01 -12.78
CA GLU A 28 -9.00 20.46 -12.43
C GLU A 28 -8.65 20.74 -10.95
N ARG A 29 -8.07 19.78 -10.23
CA ARG A 29 -7.72 19.91 -8.80
C ARG A 29 -6.22 20.17 -8.65
N PRO A 30 -5.81 21.06 -7.72
CA PRO A 30 -4.40 21.39 -7.53
C PRO A 30 -3.58 20.26 -6.89
N ILE A 31 -4.25 19.29 -6.26
CA ILE A 31 -3.63 18.17 -5.58
C ILE A 31 -4.24 16.88 -6.13
N VAL A 32 -3.37 15.97 -6.56
CA VAL A 32 -3.74 14.65 -7.05
C VAL A 32 -3.31 13.61 -6.02
N PHE A 33 -4.26 12.80 -5.55
CA PHE A 33 -3.97 11.59 -4.79
C PHE A 33 -3.95 10.41 -5.74
N ASP A 34 -2.75 9.87 -6.00
CA ASP A 34 -2.60 8.62 -6.75
C ASP A 34 -2.30 7.45 -5.81
N THR A 35 -2.89 6.29 -6.11
CA THR A 35 -2.70 5.08 -5.31
C THR A 35 -2.02 3.99 -6.13
N ASN A 36 -0.78 3.68 -5.76
CA ASN A 36 -0.05 2.55 -6.31
C ASN A 36 0.85 1.94 -5.24
N ARG A 37 0.75 0.62 -5.07
CA ARG A 37 1.56 -0.14 -4.10
C ARG A 37 3.07 -0.09 -4.40
N VAL A 38 3.47 0.38 -5.59
CA VAL A 38 4.86 0.46 -6.05
C VAL A 38 5.47 1.85 -5.82
N TRP A 39 4.71 2.87 -5.40
CA TRP A 39 5.25 4.24 -5.30
C TRP A 39 6.45 4.38 -4.36
N THR A 40 6.51 3.59 -3.29
CA THR A 40 7.64 3.57 -2.37
C THR A 40 8.94 3.11 -3.05
N ALA A 41 8.88 2.20 -4.02
CA ALA A 41 10.05 1.80 -4.82
C ALA A 41 10.49 2.85 -5.85
N ARG A 42 9.76 3.96 -5.97
CA ARG A 42 9.94 4.97 -7.03
C ARG A 42 10.28 6.35 -6.50
N MET A 43 10.47 6.50 -5.19
CA MET A 43 10.76 7.80 -4.56
C MET A 43 11.99 8.49 -5.15
N HIS A 44 13.03 7.72 -5.50
CA HIS A 44 14.23 8.24 -6.17
C HIS A 44 13.97 8.79 -7.59
N GLN A 45 12.90 8.35 -8.26
CA GLN A 45 12.49 8.93 -9.55
C GLN A 45 11.52 10.08 -9.33
N LEU A 46 10.63 9.98 -8.33
CA LEU A 46 9.64 10.99 -8.03
C LEU A 46 10.29 12.32 -7.64
N VAL A 47 11.42 12.31 -6.93
CA VAL A 47 12.13 13.54 -6.55
C VAL A 47 12.67 14.32 -7.76
N GLU A 48 13.07 13.64 -8.83
CA GLU A 48 13.49 14.27 -10.09
C GLU A 48 12.28 14.83 -10.87
N LEU A 49 11.10 14.24 -10.65
CA LEU A 49 9.89 14.61 -11.36
C LEU A 49 9.15 15.77 -10.68
N TYR A 50 9.06 15.75 -9.35
CA TYR A 50 8.26 16.68 -8.56
C TYR A 50 8.99 17.00 -7.26
N ASP A 51 9.21 18.27 -6.97
CA ASP A 51 9.90 18.65 -5.73
C ASP A 51 9.02 18.46 -4.48
N ASP A 52 7.70 18.60 -4.61
CA ASP A 52 6.72 18.61 -3.51
C ASP A 52 5.83 17.35 -3.46
N PHE A 53 6.33 16.20 -3.95
CA PHE A 53 5.60 14.95 -3.74
C PHE A 53 5.70 14.49 -2.29
N LYS A 54 4.63 13.84 -1.82
CA LYS A 54 4.56 13.15 -0.53
C LYS A 54 3.96 11.77 -0.72
N VAL A 55 4.42 10.80 0.07
CA VAL A 55 3.91 9.42 0.02
C VAL A 55 3.24 9.10 1.36
N VAL A 56 1.96 8.74 1.31
CA VAL A 56 1.23 8.21 2.46
C VAL A 56 1.13 6.70 2.30
N CYS A 57 1.79 5.95 3.16
CA CYS A 57 1.76 4.49 3.17
C CYS A 57 0.91 3.97 4.33
N LEU A 58 -0.23 3.35 4.00
CA LEU A 58 -1.03 2.64 4.98
C LEU A 58 -0.33 1.33 5.35
N VAL A 59 -0.01 1.17 6.63
CA VAL A 59 0.67 -0.01 7.14
C VAL A 59 -0.24 -0.81 8.06
N ARG A 60 -0.09 -2.13 8.01
CA ARG A 60 -0.77 -3.06 8.90
C ARG A 60 0.19 -4.19 9.21
N ASP A 61 0.09 -4.73 10.42
CA ASP A 61 0.88 -5.89 10.82
C ASP A 61 0.85 -6.97 9.72
N PRO A 62 2.01 -7.41 9.18
CA PRO A 62 2.04 -8.30 8.03
C PRO A 62 1.33 -9.64 8.28
N ALA A 63 1.27 -10.10 9.53
CA ALA A 63 0.49 -11.28 9.90
C ALA A 63 -1.01 -11.10 9.60
N TRP A 64 -1.57 -9.93 9.92
CA TRP A 64 -2.97 -9.61 9.62
C TRP A 64 -3.23 -9.40 8.13
N VAL A 65 -2.22 -8.97 7.37
CA VAL A 65 -2.29 -8.92 5.90
C VAL A 65 -2.38 -10.33 5.32
N MET A 66 -1.48 -11.23 5.73
CA MET A 66 -1.50 -12.64 5.32
C MET A 66 -2.81 -13.34 5.70
N ASP A 67 -3.31 -13.10 6.92
CA ASP A 67 -4.59 -13.61 7.41
C ASP A 67 -5.75 -13.14 6.53
N SER A 68 -5.71 -11.90 6.03
CA SER A 68 -6.74 -11.35 5.17
C SER A 68 -6.77 -12.02 3.80
N PHE A 69 -5.61 -12.25 3.18
CA PHE A 69 -5.51 -13.03 1.94
C PHE A 69 -6.02 -14.46 2.13
N GLU A 70 -5.64 -15.13 3.22
CA GLU A 70 -6.08 -16.49 3.50
C GLU A 70 -7.60 -16.56 3.71
N LYS A 71 -8.20 -15.58 4.39
CA LYS A 71 -9.67 -15.52 4.54
C LYS A 71 -10.37 -15.37 3.19
N ILE A 72 -9.85 -14.53 2.31
CA ILE A 72 -10.41 -14.32 0.98
C ILE A 72 -10.28 -15.59 0.13
N TYR A 73 -9.13 -16.28 0.22
CA TYR A 73 -8.94 -17.57 -0.43
C TYR A 73 -9.99 -18.59 0.04
N ARG A 74 -10.18 -18.74 1.36
CA ARG A 74 -11.16 -19.68 1.93
C ARG A 74 -12.62 -19.34 1.64
N LYS A 75 -12.95 -18.07 1.39
CA LYS A 75 -14.30 -17.65 0.95
C LYS A 75 -14.64 -18.14 -0.46
N ASN A 76 -13.65 -18.54 -1.24
CA ASN A 76 -13.78 -18.90 -2.64
C ASN A 76 -13.34 -20.36 -2.88
N PRO A 77 -13.90 -21.37 -2.18
CA PRO A 77 -13.35 -22.73 -2.12
C PRO A 77 -13.34 -23.46 -3.47
N PHE A 78 -14.23 -23.09 -4.39
CA PHE A 78 -14.35 -23.70 -5.72
C PHE A 78 -13.73 -22.85 -6.84
N ASN A 79 -13.18 -21.67 -6.51
CA ASN A 79 -12.54 -20.80 -7.48
C ASN A 79 -11.04 -20.81 -7.27
N TYR A 80 -10.33 -21.17 -8.33
CA TYR A 80 -8.89 -21.15 -8.33
C TYR A 80 -8.37 -19.74 -8.64
N SER A 81 -8.04 -19.00 -7.58
CA SER A 81 -7.37 -17.71 -7.70
C SER A 81 -6.10 -17.80 -8.55
N LYS A 82 -5.91 -16.86 -9.48
CA LYS A 82 -4.69 -16.71 -10.29
C LYS A 82 -3.48 -16.23 -9.48
N MET A 83 -3.68 -15.85 -8.21
CA MET A 83 -2.59 -15.49 -7.30
C MET A 83 -1.71 -16.70 -6.92
N PHE A 84 -2.21 -17.92 -7.10
CA PHE A 84 -1.52 -19.15 -6.70
C PHE A 84 -1.44 -20.14 -7.86
N SER A 85 -0.24 -20.69 -8.07
CA SER A 85 -0.01 -21.82 -8.96
C SER A 85 -0.49 -23.12 -8.33
N ALA A 86 -0.58 -24.22 -9.10
CA ALA A 86 -0.93 -25.52 -8.57
C ALA A 86 -0.03 -25.96 -7.39
N GLY A 87 1.28 -25.66 -7.47
CA GLY A 87 2.24 -25.99 -6.41
C GLY A 87 2.12 -25.09 -5.17
N THR A 88 1.75 -23.82 -5.34
CA THR A 88 1.70 -22.86 -4.21
C THR A 88 0.34 -22.78 -3.53
N ARG A 89 -0.71 -23.39 -4.09
CA ARG A 89 -2.08 -23.36 -3.55
C ARG A 89 -2.35 -24.34 -2.41
N MET A 90 -1.49 -25.34 -2.20
CA MET A 90 -1.83 -26.54 -1.41
C MET A 90 -2.17 -26.24 0.06
N THR A 91 -1.32 -25.50 0.76
CA THR A 91 -1.47 -25.25 2.20
C THR A 91 -1.43 -23.76 2.49
N VAL A 92 -1.86 -23.36 3.69
CA VAL A 92 -1.71 -21.96 4.13
C VAL A 92 -0.24 -21.54 4.13
N TYR A 93 0.67 -22.46 4.44
CA TYR A 93 2.12 -22.23 4.39
C TYR A 93 2.59 -21.89 2.98
N SER A 94 2.30 -22.75 1.99
CA SER A 94 2.73 -22.52 0.61
C SER A 94 2.12 -21.25 0.00
N ARG A 95 0.88 -20.91 0.39
CA ARG A 95 0.22 -19.67 -0.02
C ARG A 95 0.86 -18.44 0.61
N CYS A 96 1.13 -18.46 1.91
CA CYS A 96 1.81 -17.36 2.59
C CYS A 96 3.23 -17.14 2.06
N GLU A 97 3.98 -18.21 1.79
CA GLU A 97 5.29 -18.13 1.13
C GLU A 97 5.19 -17.53 -0.27
N SER A 98 4.19 -17.93 -1.05
CA SER A 98 3.94 -17.37 -2.39
C SER A 98 3.56 -15.88 -2.33
N LEU A 99 2.81 -15.44 -1.30
CA LEU A 99 2.48 -14.02 -1.09
C LEU A 99 3.71 -13.21 -0.69
N LEU A 100 4.55 -13.77 0.18
CA LEU A 100 5.81 -13.16 0.58
C LEU A 100 6.81 -13.11 -0.58
N GLY A 101 6.85 -14.12 -1.46
CA GLY A 101 7.65 -14.07 -2.69
C GLY A 101 7.06 -13.21 -3.81
N GLY A 102 5.85 -12.68 -3.61
CA GLY A 102 5.09 -11.94 -4.61
C GLY A 102 4.59 -10.59 -4.08
N THR A 103 3.28 -10.34 -4.24
CA THR A 103 2.67 -9.03 -4.00
C THR A 103 2.93 -8.45 -2.61
N VAL A 104 2.87 -9.26 -1.56
CA VAL A 104 3.07 -8.77 -0.17
C VAL A 104 4.54 -8.45 0.05
N GLY A 105 5.45 -9.36 -0.29
CA GLY A 105 6.88 -9.11 -0.11
C GLY A 105 7.40 -7.96 -0.94
N MET A 106 7.02 -7.87 -2.22
CA MET A 106 7.42 -6.76 -3.09
C MET A 106 7.00 -5.41 -2.49
N SER A 107 5.77 -5.30 -2.00
CA SER A 107 5.28 -4.06 -1.38
C SER A 107 6.00 -3.77 -0.06
N LEU A 108 6.28 -4.80 0.74
CA LEU A 108 6.98 -4.68 2.01
C LEU A 108 8.45 -4.28 1.85
N THR A 109 9.16 -4.86 0.89
CA THR A 109 10.56 -4.52 0.60
C THR A 109 10.67 -3.14 -0.03
N ALA A 110 9.74 -2.78 -0.93
CA ALA A 110 9.66 -1.42 -1.48
C ALA A 110 9.45 -0.37 -0.40
N LEU A 111 8.53 -0.62 0.54
CA LEU A 111 8.33 0.26 1.69
C LEU A 111 9.57 0.31 2.58
N LYS A 112 10.24 -0.82 2.81
CA LYS A 112 11.45 -0.88 3.64
C LYS A 112 12.59 -0.07 3.03
N GLU A 113 12.76 -0.14 1.71
CA GLU A 113 13.71 0.69 0.96
C GLU A 113 13.40 2.18 1.11
N ALA A 114 12.14 2.57 0.91
CA ALA A 114 11.70 3.96 1.10
C ALA A 114 11.91 4.46 2.54
N PHE A 115 11.61 3.63 3.53
CA PHE A 115 11.66 3.99 4.94
C PHE A 115 13.08 4.25 5.43
N TYR A 116 14.06 3.45 5.01
CA TYR A 116 15.47 3.68 5.35
C TYR A 116 16.24 4.46 4.27
N GLY A 117 15.53 4.95 3.26
CA GLY A 117 16.11 5.66 2.12
C GLY A 117 16.34 7.14 2.37
N GLU A 118 17.07 7.76 1.46
CA GLU A 118 17.44 9.18 1.48
C GLU A 118 16.23 10.12 1.56
N TYR A 119 15.12 9.75 0.91
CA TYR A 119 13.91 10.57 0.80
C TYR A 119 12.84 10.20 1.84
N SER A 120 13.23 9.58 2.95
CA SER A 120 12.28 9.10 3.97
C SER A 120 11.51 10.24 4.65
N ASP A 121 12.01 11.48 4.64
CA ASP A 121 11.30 12.67 5.11
C ASP A 121 9.99 12.97 4.36
N LYS A 122 9.88 12.51 3.11
CA LYS A 122 8.67 12.62 2.27
C LYS A 122 7.65 11.51 2.51
N LEU A 123 7.91 10.60 3.45
CA LEU A 123 7.10 9.41 3.71
C LEU A 123 6.35 9.52 5.05
N LEU A 124 5.04 9.27 5.00
CA LEU A 124 4.19 9.08 6.17
C LEU A 124 3.69 7.65 6.21
N LEU A 125 3.96 6.93 7.31
CA LEU A 125 3.31 5.66 7.61
C LEU A 125 2.09 5.88 8.49
N VAL A 126 0.98 5.25 8.13
CA VAL A 126 -0.29 5.34 8.87
C VAL A 126 -0.72 3.95 9.30
N ASP A 127 -0.74 3.71 10.61
CA ASP A 127 -1.18 2.44 11.16
C ASP A 127 -2.69 2.21 10.95
N TYR A 128 -3.03 1.07 10.35
CA TYR A 128 -4.39 0.67 10.03
C TYR A 128 -5.29 0.62 11.28
N ASP A 129 -4.79 0.15 12.42
CA ASP A 129 -5.60 0.05 13.63
C ASP A 129 -5.95 1.46 14.14
N LEU A 130 -5.01 2.41 14.09
CA LEU A 130 -5.30 3.80 14.46
C LEU A 130 -6.29 4.45 13.49
N LEU A 131 -6.12 4.25 12.18
CA LEU A 131 -7.04 4.77 11.17
C LEU A 131 -8.47 4.24 11.40
N THR A 132 -8.61 2.97 11.77
CA THR A 132 -9.94 2.35 11.93
C THR A 132 -10.56 2.52 13.32
N LYS A 133 -9.75 2.79 14.36
CA LYS A 133 -10.24 3.10 15.72
C LYS A 133 -10.49 4.60 15.92
N PHE A 134 -9.68 5.45 15.28
CA PHE A 134 -9.68 6.90 15.43
C PHE A 134 -9.58 7.61 14.07
N PRO A 135 -10.56 7.41 13.16
CA PRO A 135 -10.45 7.85 11.77
C PRO A 135 -10.28 9.36 11.61
N GLU A 136 -11.12 10.17 12.28
CA GLU A 136 -11.05 11.63 12.19
C GLU A 136 -9.70 12.18 12.65
N LYS A 137 -9.20 11.71 13.80
CA LYS A 137 -7.92 12.14 14.35
C LYS A 137 -6.76 11.73 13.45
N THR A 138 -6.79 10.52 12.91
CA THR A 138 -5.76 10.01 12.00
C THR A 138 -5.74 10.80 10.69
N LEU A 139 -6.91 11.07 10.10
CA LEU A 139 -7.03 11.90 8.91
C LEU A 139 -6.48 13.30 9.14
N LYS A 140 -6.82 13.96 10.25
CA LYS A 140 -6.26 15.29 10.58
C LYS A 140 -4.72 15.32 10.56
N LEU A 141 -4.06 14.29 11.08
CA LEU A 141 -2.60 14.15 11.03
C LEU A 141 -2.07 13.91 9.61
N ILE A 142 -2.80 13.17 8.77
CA ILE A 142 -2.46 13.03 7.35
C ILE A 142 -2.54 14.39 6.65
N TYR A 143 -3.60 15.17 6.88
CA TYR A 143 -3.74 16.51 6.31
C TYR A 143 -2.63 17.47 6.77
N GLU A 144 -2.24 17.41 8.05
CA GLU A 144 -1.11 18.16 8.59
C GLU A 144 0.20 17.79 7.90
N PHE A 145 0.50 16.49 7.78
CA PHE A 145 1.67 16.02 7.04
C PHE A 145 1.67 16.49 5.58
N LEU A 146 0.50 16.43 4.93
CA LEU A 146 0.35 16.87 3.54
C LEU A 146 0.42 18.40 3.39
N ASN A 147 0.22 19.16 4.47
CA ASN A 147 0.15 20.63 4.47
C ASN A 147 -0.99 21.16 3.57
N ILE A 148 -2.19 20.58 3.72
CA ILE A 148 -3.38 20.94 2.94
C ILE A 148 -4.60 21.12 3.86
N ASP A 149 -5.60 21.88 3.41
CA ASP A 149 -6.79 22.19 4.21
C ASP A 149 -7.64 20.95 4.52
N TYR A 150 -8.05 20.81 5.78
CA TYR A 150 -8.87 19.68 6.24
C TYR A 150 -10.27 19.70 5.60
N PHE A 151 -10.62 18.61 4.94
CA PHE A 151 -11.99 18.32 4.51
C PHE A 151 -12.71 17.49 5.57
N SER A 152 -13.98 17.81 5.85
CA SER A 152 -14.79 17.04 6.79
C SER A 152 -15.27 15.74 6.14
N HIS A 153 -14.74 14.61 6.58
CA HIS A 153 -15.07 13.28 6.07
C HIS A 153 -16.28 12.65 6.76
N ASP A 154 -17.06 11.87 6.01
CA ASP A 154 -18.11 10.99 6.53
C ASP A 154 -17.57 9.55 6.64
N PHE A 155 -17.26 9.12 7.87
CA PHE A 155 -16.71 7.79 8.14
C PHE A 155 -17.77 6.69 8.24
N GLU A 156 -19.05 7.03 8.22
CA GLU A 156 -20.15 6.07 8.29
C GLU A 156 -20.61 5.61 6.90
N ASN A 157 -20.30 6.39 5.86
CA ASN A 157 -20.84 6.24 4.51
C ASN A 157 -19.77 6.29 3.41
N VAL A 158 -18.71 5.50 3.55
CA VAL A 158 -17.65 5.35 2.54
C VAL A 158 -18.09 4.40 1.43
N GLU A 159 -17.85 4.79 0.18
CA GLU A 159 -18.18 4.00 -1.00
C GLU A 159 -16.94 3.83 -1.89
N TYR A 160 -16.65 2.58 -2.26
CA TYR A 160 -15.56 2.21 -3.16
C TYR A 160 -15.86 0.85 -3.80
N SER A 161 -15.67 0.73 -5.12
CA SER A 161 -15.80 -0.53 -5.84
C SER A 161 -14.73 -0.67 -6.92
N HIS A 162 -14.11 -1.86 -7.00
CA HIS A 162 -13.14 -2.26 -8.03
C HIS A 162 -13.40 -3.72 -8.45
N ASP A 163 -14.67 -4.05 -8.69
CA ASP A 163 -15.14 -5.43 -8.86
C ASP A 163 -14.60 -6.13 -10.12
N GLU A 164 -14.27 -5.37 -11.17
CA GLU A 164 -13.75 -5.93 -12.43
C GLU A 164 -12.37 -6.58 -12.25
N PHE A 165 -11.49 -5.94 -11.47
CA PHE A 165 -10.15 -6.47 -11.20
C PHE A 165 -10.22 -7.80 -10.42
N ASP A 166 -11.11 -7.87 -9.42
CA ASP A 166 -11.34 -9.06 -8.60
C ASP A 166 -11.82 -10.26 -9.42
N TYR A 167 -12.73 -9.99 -10.36
CA TYR A 167 -13.25 -11.01 -11.26
C TYR A 167 -12.14 -11.61 -12.12
N THR A 168 -11.28 -10.76 -12.72
CA THR A 168 -10.19 -11.25 -13.58
C THR A 168 -9.16 -12.11 -12.84
N LEU A 169 -8.95 -11.87 -11.55
CA LEU A 169 -8.07 -12.66 -10.68
C LEU A 169 -8.72 -13.94 -10.13
N GLY A 170 -10.03 -14.11 -10.28
CA GLY A 170 -10.78 -15.22 -9.69
C GLY A 170 -10.90 -15.11 -8.17
N VAL A 171 -10.91 -13.89 -7.64
CA VAL A 171 -10.90 -13.61 -6.19
C VAL A 171 -12.06 -12.68 -5.86
N LYS A 172 -13.27 -13.23 -5.69
CA LYS A 172 -14.44 -12.42 -5.39
C LYS A 172 -14.29 -11.72 -4.04
N GLY A 173 -14.44 -10.39 -4.06
CA GLY A 173 -14.51 -9.53 -2.88
C GLY A 173 -13.17 -9.25 -2.21
N LEU A 174 -12.09 -9.24 -3.00
CA LEU A 174 -10.76 -8.82 -2.55
C LEU A 174 -10.69 -7.30 -2.32
N HIS A 175 -11.39 -6.51 -3.13
CA HIS A 175 -11.46 -5.05 -3.01
C HIS A 175 -12.83 -4.54 -2.52
N THR A 176 -13.67 -5.41 -1.94
CA THR A 176 -14.92 -4.95 -1.31
C THR A 176 -14.64 -4.22 0.01
N VAL A 177 -14.90 -2.91 0.02
CA VAL A 177 -14.77 -2.06 1.21
C VAL A 177 -16.09 -2.06 1.99
N GLN A 178 -15.99 -1.93 3.32
CA GLN A 178 -17.16 -1.77 4.19
C GLN A 178 -17.59 -0.31 4.20
N ARG A 179 -18.90 -0.06 4.30
CA ARG A 179 -19.45 1.30 4.30
C ARG A 179 -18.94 2.15 5.47
N LYS A 180 -18.84 1.56 6.66
CA LYS A 180 -18.35 2.23 7.87
C LYS A 180 -16.86 1.96 8.10
N VAL A 181 -16.10 3.00 8.41
CA VAL A 181 -14.71 2.91 8.86
C VAL A 181 -14.71 2.52 10.34
N GLU A 182 -14.49 1.24 10.60
CA GLU A 182 -14.46 0.70 11.96
C GLU A 182 -13.43 -0.42 12.10
N PHE A 183 -12.81 -0.50 13.27
CA PHE A 183 -11.95 -1.62 13.61
C PHE A 183 -12.80 -2.84 13.96
N LYS A 184 -12.56 -3.95 13.25
CA LYS A 184 -13.23 -5.23 13.51
C LYS A 184 -12.27 -6.20 14.18
N GLU A 185 -12.46 -6.39 15.48
CA GLU A 185 -11.78 -7.45 16.23
C GLU A 185 -12.12 -8.82 15.65
N ARG A 186 -11.11 -9.66 15.50
CA ARG A 186 -11.27 -11.03 15.04
C ARG A 186 -10.14 -11.91 15.53
N ARG A 187 -10.40 -13.21 15.60
CA ARG A 187 -9.36 -14.22 15.76
C ARG A 187 -8.71 -14.51 14.41
N SER A 188 -7.38 -14.62 14.37
CA SER A 188 -6.67 -15.05 13.16
C SER A 188 -6.99 -16.51 12.84
N ILE A 189 -6.99 -16.83 11.55
CA ILE A 189 -7.09 -18.19 11.01
C ILE A 189 -5.73 -18.74 10.57
N LEU A 190 -4.66 -17.96 10.74
CA LEU A 190 -3.30 -18.43 10.54
C LEU A 190 -2.87 -19.31 11.73
N PRO A 191 -2.06 -20.35 11.47
CA PRO A 191 -1.26 -21.00 12.50
C PRO A 191 -0.43 -19.99 13.32
N PRO A 192 -0.28 -20.19 14.65
CA PRO A 192 0.47 -19.25 15.50
C PRO A 192 1.89 -18.98 15.03
N ASP A 193 2.60 -20.01 14.57
CA ASP A 193 3.97 -19.90 14.07
C ASP A 193 4.08 -19.01 12.82
N LEU A 194 3.10 -19.09 11.90
CA LEU A 194 3.03 -18.17 10.77
C LEU A 194 2.69 -16.75 11.21
N PHE A 195 1.76 -16.61 12.17
CA PHE A 195 1.37 -15.29 12.65
C PHE A 195 2.56 -14.57 13.30
N ASP A 196 3.25 -15.23 14.23
CA ASP A 196 4.41 -14.68 14.93
C ASP A 196 5.52 -14.31 13.94
N LYS A 197 5.86 -15.22 13.02
CA LYS A 197 6.86 -14.98 11.95
C LYS A 197 6.59 -13.72 11.14
N TYR A 198 5.34 -13.46 10.75
CA TYR A 198 5.01 -12.30 9.92
C TYR A 198 4.85 -11.02 10.75
N SER A 199 4.44 -11.12 12.02
CA SER A 199 4.36 -9.95 12.92
C SER A 199 5.70 -9.30 13.20
N GLU A 200 6.78 -10.10 13.22
CA GLU A 200 8.16 -9.61 13.35
C GLU A 200 8.63 -8.75 12.16
N MET A 201 7.95 -8.85 11.01
CA MET A 201 8.33 -8.10 9.81
C MET A 201 7.86 -6.64 9.83
N ALA A 202 7.12 -6.21 10.85
CA ALA A 202 6.63 -4.84 11.02
C ALA A 202 7.75 -3.88 11.48
N PHE A 203 8.75 -3.67 10.62
CA PHE A 203 9.98 -2.92 10.95
C PHE A 203 9.73 -1.47 11.38
N TRP A 204 8.65 -0.84 10.93
CA TRP A 204 8.29 0.54 11.28
C TRP A 204 7.88 0.73 12.75
N LYS A 205 7.76 -0.35 13.53
CA LYS A 205 7.61 -0.29 14.99
C LYS A 205 8.87 0.26 15.68
N ASP A 206 9.99 0.33 14.97
CA ASP A 206 11.21 1.03 15.36
C ASP A 206 11.57 2.05 14.28
N THR A 207 11.57 3.33 14.65
CA THR A 207 11.85 4.44 13.72
C THR A 207 13.32 4.83 13.68
N ALA A 208 14.19 4.12 14.41
CA ALA A 208 15.63 4.36 14.35
C ALA A 208 16.15 4.21 12.92
N GLY A 209 16.91 5.22 12.47
CA GLY A 209 17.51 5.22 11.12
C GLY A 209 16.58 5.68 9.99
N SER A 210 15.42 6.28 10.30
CA SER A 210 14.49 6.84 9.31
C SER A 210 14.11 8.28 9.65
N ALA A 211 13.93 9.13 8.63
CA ALA A 211 13.32 10.45 8.77
C ALA A 211 11.80 10.43 8.51
N ALA A 212 11.21 9.25 8.29
CA ALA A 212 9.78 9.12 8.01
C ALA A 212 8.90 9.50 9.20
N SER A 213 7.78 10.13 8.87
CA SER A 213 6.70 10.38 9.84
C SER A 213 5.91 9.09 10.06
N VAL A 214 5.56 8.77 11.30
CA VAL A 214 4.81 7.55 11.63
C VAL A 214 3.67 7.85 12.59
N ILE A 215 2.44 7.58 12.15
CA ILE A 215 1.25 7.55 13.01
C ILE A 215 1.07 6.11 13.48
N SER A 216 1.66 5.78 14.63
CA SER A 216 1.56 4.46 15.26
C SER A 216 1.23 4.58 16.75
N PRO A 217 0.69 3.52 17.39
CA PRO A 217 0.56 3.49 18.84
C PRO A 217 1.92 3.76 19.50
N LYS A 218 1.94 4.56 20.57
CA LYS A 218 3.13 4.67 21.41
C LYS A 218 3.36 3.33 22.12
N LYS A 219 4.60 2.85 22.11
CA LYS A 219 5.03 1.74 22.97
C LYS A 219 4.94 2.13 24.44
#